data_AF-A0AAQ4DPJ5-F1
#
_entry.id   AF-A0AAQ4DPJ5-F1
#
_cell.length_a   1.000
_cell.length_b   1.000
_cell.length_c   1.000
_cell.angle_alpha   90.00
_cell.angle_beta   90.00
_cell.angle_gamma   90.00
#
_symmetry.space_group_name_H-M   'P 1'
#
loop_
_entity.id
_entity.type
_entity.pdbx_description
1 polymer ?
#
loop_
_entity_poly.entity_id
_entity_poly.type
_entity_poly.pdbx_seq_one_letter_code
_entity_poly.pdbx_strand_id
1 'polypeptide(L)'
;MASGTWRGDLRRCREVARLLEALEYRPDDEDVKQVFFTPSPARLELICWVLITIDPSGVTGDCLSPSVNHEQLRDRIGSVLTQLNDLCGADFEPFVDGYTGHREQRPLWALLLKTAEFAQRNE
;
A
#
# COMPACT_ATOMS: atom_id res chain seq x y z
N MET A 1 15.43 10.07 23.52
CA MET A 1 13.97 9.88 23.45
C MET A 1 13.41 10.91 22.47
N ALA A 2 13.31 10.54 21.18
CA ALA A 2 12.71 11.41 20.17
C ALA A 2 11.22 11.06 20.07
N SER A 3 10.41 11.71 20.90
CA SER A 3 8.95 11.76 20.72
C SER A 3 8.64 12.66 19.52
N GLY A 4 8.90 12.18 18.31
CA GLY A 4 8.46 12.83 17.09
C GLY A 4 6.97 12.58 16.90
N THR A 5 6.12 13.35 17.57
CA THR A 5 4.67 13.37 17.33
C THR A 5 4.45 13.91 15.93
N TRP A 6 4.47 13.03 14.92
CA TRP A 6 4.19 13.41 13.55
C TRP A 6 2.71 13.81 13.46
N ARG A 7 2.45 15.08 13.16
CA ARG A 7 1.11 15.65 12.87
C ARG A 7 0.91 15.87 11.36
N GLY A 8 1.54 15.06 10.52
CA GLY A 8 1.28 15.11 9.09
C GLY A 8 0.13 14.18 8.73
N ASP A 9 -0.58 14.49 7.65
CA ASP A 9 -1.63 13.63 7.11
C ASP A 9 -1.00 12.38 6.48
N LEU A 10 -1.13 11.21 7.14
CA LEU A 10 -0.62 9.93 6.64
C LEU A 10 -1.17 9.60 5.25
N ARG A 11 -2.36 10.08 4.89
CA ARG A 11 -2.98 9.85 3.58
C ARG A 11 -2.17 10.49 2.44
N ARG A 12 -1.48 11.59 2.74
CA ARG A 12 -0.63 12.33 1.80
C ARG A 12 0.86 12.01 1.95
N CYS A 13 1.23 11.20 2.94
CA CYS A 13 2.61 10.78 3.11
C CYS A 13 3.04 9.92 1.92
N ARG A 14 4.18 10.27 1.33
CA ARG A 14 4.82 9.55 0.21
C ARG A 14 6.26 9.21 0.54
N GLU A 15 6.53 8.97 1.82
CA GLU A 15 7.82 8.54 2.36
C GLU A 15 7.64 7.13 2.94
N VAL A 16 8.18 6.12 2.25
CA VAL A 16 7.90 4.70 2.57
C VAL A 16 8.36 4.34 3.97
N ALA A 17 9.54 4.81 4.38
CA ALA A 17 10.10 4.55 5.71
C ALA A 17 9.15 5.00 6.84
N ARG A 18 8.49 6.16 6.67
CA ARG A 18 7.54 6.69 7.66
C ARG A 18 6.22 5.93 7.69
N LEU A 19 5.74 5.51 6.52
CA LEU A 19 4.54 4.67 6.41
C LEU A 19 4.78 3.31 7.08
N LEU A 20 5.97 2.74 6.88
CA LEU A 20 6.37 1.49 7.51
C LEU A 20 6.50 1.64 9.04
N GLU A 21 7.15 2.71 9.51
CA GLU A 21 7.26 3.02 10.94
C GLU A 21 5.87 3.18 11.58
N ALA A 22 4.94 3.90 10.93
CA ALA A 22 3.58 4.06 11.43
C ALA A 22 2.86 2.71 11.55
N LEU A 23 2.99 1.84 10.54
CA LEU A 23 2.40 0.50 10.52
C LEU A 23 2.99 -0.45 11.58
N GLU A 24 4.30 -0.36 11.85
CA GLU A 24 5.01 -1.25 12.77
C GLU A 24 4.86 -0.81 14.23
N TYR A 25 4.95 0.49 14.52
CA TYR A 25 5.02 1.00 15.89
C TYR A 25 3.70 1.61 16.39
N ARG A 26 2.78 1.98 15.50
CA ARG A 26 1.50 2.62 15.85
C ARG A 26 0.29 1.98 15.14
N PRO A 27 0.15 0.63 15.10
CA PRO A 27 -0.93 -0.02 14.37
C PRO A 27 -2.33 0.30 14.92
N ASP A 28 -2.42 0.71 16.18
CA ASP A 28 -3.68 1.04 16.85
C ASP A 28 -4.10 2.51 16.71
N ASP A 29 -3.25 3.34 16.09
CA ASP A 29 -3.56 4.74 15.78
C ASP A 29 -4.70 4.81 14.75
N GLU A 30 -5.68 5.68 14.99
CA GLU A 30 -6.86 5.82 14.13
C GLU A 30 -6.50 6.26 12.72
N ASP A 31 -5.48 7.10 12.55
CA ASP A 31 -5.02 7.53 11.24
C ASP A 31 -4.40 6.35 10.48
N VAL A 32 -3.66 5.48 11.18
CA VAL A 32 -3.09 4.26 10.60
C VAL A 32 -4.20 3.29 10.22
N LYS A 33 -5.20 3.07 11.08
CA LYS A 33 -6.34 2.21 10.75
C LYS A 33 -7.12 2.73 9.55
N GLN A 34 -7.32 4.03 9.46
CA GLN A 34 -8.07 4.63 8.38
C GLN A 34 -7.35 4.52 7.03
N VAL A 35 -6.02 4.64 7.03
CA VAL A 35 -5.20 4.55 5.83
C VAL A 35 -4.98 3.10 5.40
N PHE A 36 -4.60 2.23 6.33
CA PHE A 36 -4.10 0.88 6.03
C PHE A 36 -5.10 -0.24 6.27
N PHE A 37 -6.17 -0.05 7.03
CA PHE A 37 -7.05 -1.17 7.41
C PHE A 37 -8.52 -0.95 7.08
N THR A 38 -8.92 0.29 6.79
CA THR A 38 -10.30 0.65 6.47
C THR A 38 -10.51 0.75 4.95
N PRO A 39 -11.63 0.25 4.41
CA PRO A 39 -12.04 0.51 3.03
C PRO A 39 -12.14 2.02 2.75
N SER A 40 -11.34 2.53 1.81
CA SER A 40 -11.40 3.94 1.41
C SER A 40 -10.76 4.16 0.03
N PRO A 41 -11.14 5.22 -0.71
CA PRO A 41 -10.44 5.60 -1.94
C PRO A 41 -8.96 5.91 -1.71
N ALA A 42 -8.62 6.53 -0.57
CA ALA A 42 -7.25 6.87 -0.19
C ALA A 42 -6.35 5.63 -0.07
N ARG A 43 -6.93 4.48 0.32
CA ARG A 43 -6.22 3.20 0.33
C ARG A 43 -5.79 2.79 -1.08
N LEU A 44 -6.70 2.86 -2.05
CA LEU A 44 -6.41 2.47 -3.43
C LEU A 44 -5.30 3.34 -4.03
N GLU A 45 -5.37 4.65 -3.78
CA GLU A 45 -4.31 5.59 -4.17
C GLU A 45 -2.97 5.25 -3.51
N LEU A 46 -2.98 4.88 -2.23
CA LEU A 46 -1.78 4.48 -1.52
C LEU A 46 -1.19 3.19 -2.08
N ILE A 47 -2.02 2.16 -2.32
CA ILE A 47 -1.56 0.90 -2.92
C ILE A 47 -0.95 1.19 -4.30
N CYS A 48 -1.62 2.00 -5.13
CA CYS A 48 -1.09 2.36 -6.45
C CYS A 48 0.29 3.01 -6.34
N TRP A 49 0.42 4.02 -5.47
CA TRP A 49 1.70 4.69 -5.27
C TRP A 49 2.80 3.73 -4.78
N VAL A 50 2.47 2.84 -3.84
CA VAL A 50 3.43 1.82 -3.34
C VAL A 50 3.85 0.88 -4.47
N LEU A 51 2.90 0.37 -5.27
CA LEU A 51 3.19 -0.53 -6.39
C LEU A 51 4.03 0.14 -7.49
N ILE A 52 3.73 1.39 -7.82
CA ILE A 52 4.54 2.18 -8.76
C ILE A 52 5.96 2.37 -8.22
N THR A 53 6.10 2.61 -6.91
CA THR A 53 7.40 2.77 -6.25
C THR A 53 8.23 1.47 -6.28
N ILE A 54 7.57 0.30 -6.27
CA ILE A 54 8.24 -1.00 -6.35
C ILE A 54 8.81 -1.27 -7.76
N ASP A 55 8.22 -0.68 -8.79
CA ASP A 55 8.54 -0.98 -10.19
C ASP A 55 9.24 0.20 -10.90
N PRO A 56 10.59 0.26 -10.85
CA PRO A 56 11.35 1.31 -11.51
C PRO A 56 11.28 1.23 -13.05
N SER A 57 10.73 0.15 -13.62
CA SER A 57 10.57 0.04 -15.08
C SER A 57 9.45 0.92 -15.65
N GLY A 58 8.54 1.39 -14.79
CA GLY A 58 7.40 2.22 -15.18
C GLY A 58 6.17 1.46 -15.70
N VAL A 59 6.28 0.14 -15.95
CA VAL A 59 5.19 -0.70 -16.47
C VAL A 59 3.96 -0.66 -15.55
N THR A 60 4.19 -0.74 -14.24
CA THR A 60 3.13 -0.67 -13.23
C THR A 60 2.45 0.70 -13.22
N GLY A 61 3.19 1.78 -13.46
CA GLY A 61 2.64 3.13 -13.61
C GLY A 61 1.67 3.25 -14.78
N ASP A 62 2.02 2.69 -15.93
CA ASP A 62 1.16 2.68 -17.10
C ASP A 62 -0.12 1.84 -16.87
N CYS A 63 0.03 0.69 -16.22
CA CYS A 63 -1.10 -0.18 -15.86
C CYS A 63 -2.09 0.49 -14.89
N LEU A 64 -1.60 1.26 -13.92
CA LEU A 64 -2.40 1.89 -12.86
C LEU A 64 -2.84 3.33 -13.17
N SER A 65 -2.65 3.79 -14.41
CA SER A 65 -2.94 5.17 -14.85
C SER A 65 -4.40 5.64 -14.55
N PRO A 66 -4.62 6.90 -14.12
CA PRO A 66 -5.84 7.38 -13.46
C PRO A 66 -7.07 7.64 -14.36
N SER A 67 -7.12 7.16 -15.60
CA SER A 67 -8.29 7.35 -16.49
C SER A 67 -9.41 6.31 -16.29
N VAL A 68 -9.31 5.47 -15.27
CA VAL A 68 -10.24 4.36 -15.01
C VAL A 68 -11.09 4.62 -13.76
N ASN A 69 -12.31 4.09 -13.75
CA ASN A 69 -13.18 4.13 -12.58
C ASN A 69 -12.60 3.27 -11.43
N HIS A 70 -13.09 3.45 -10.20
CA HIS A 70 -12.53 2.77 -9.02
C HIS A 70 -12.60 1.24 -9.09
N GLU A 71 -13.58 0.68 -9.81
CA GLU A 71 -13.74 -0.76 -9.98
C GLU A 71 -12.61 -1.33 -10.84
N GLN A 72 -12.41 -0.75 -12.03
CA GLN A 72 -11.31 -1.12 -12.91
C GLN A 72 -9.94 -0.92 -12.27
N LEU A 73 -9.78 0.11 -11.42
CA LEU A 73 -8.56 0.31 -10.67
C LEU A 73 -8.30 -0.82 -9.66
N ARG A 74 -9.33 -1.31 -8.97
CA ARG A 74 -9.20 -2.44 -8.04
C ARG A 74 -8.76 -3.70 -8.77
N ASP A 75 -9.38 -4.02 -9.90
CA ASP A 75 -9.05 -5.20 -10.70
C ASP A 75 -7.59 -5.16 -11.17
N ARG A 76 -7.14 -3.98 -11.60
CA ARG A 76 -5.75 -3.76 -12.03
C ARG A 76 -4.77 -3.90 -10.88
N ILE A 77 -5.06 -3.32 -9.72
CA ILE A 77 -4.23 -3.48 -8.51
C ILE A 77 -4.14 -4.98 -8.14
N GLY A 78 -5.27 -5.69 -8.11
CA GLY A 78 -5.31 -7.12 -7.80
C GLY A 78 -4.47 -7.94 -8.78
N SER A 79 -4.54 -7.61 -10.07
CA SER A 79 -3.73 -8.24 -11.12
C SER A 79 -2.23 -7.99 -10.90
N VAL A 80 -1.82 -6.76 -10.60
CA VAL A 80 -0.40 -6.43 -10.31
C VAL A 80 0.10 -7.17 -9.07
N LEU A 81 -0.70 -7.20 -7.99
CA LEU A 81 -0.34 -7.94 -6.78
C LEU A 81 -0.17 -9.44 -7.03
N THR A 82 -1.02 -10.02 -7.88
CA THR A 82 -0.92 -11.42 -8.31
C THR A 82 0.33 -11.67 -9.14
N GLN A 83 0.74 -10.73 -10.00
CA GLN A 83 1.97 -10.85 -10.79
C GLN A 83 3.23 -10.72 -9.93
N LEU A 84 3.22 -9.83 -8.93
CA LEU A 84 4.34 -9.63 -8.01
C LEU A 84 4.50 -10.79 -7.03
N ASN A 85 3.41 -11.48 -6.70
CA ASN A 85 3.41 -12.60 -5.80
C ASN A 85 3.12 -13.88 -6.58
N ASP A 86 4.19 -14.55 -7.04
CA ASP A 86 4.16 -15.81 -7.83
C ASP A 86 3.51 -17.01 -7.07
N LEU A 87 2.89 -16.74 -5.91
CA LEU A 87 2.02 -17.65 -5.19
C LEU A 87 0.70 -17.79 -5.95
N CYS A 88 0.68 -18.78 -6.83
CA CYS A 88 -0.47 -19.23 -7.61
C CYS A 88 -1.74 -19.34 -6.73
N GLY A 89 -2.76 -18.52 -7.03
CA GLY A 89 -4.10 -18.62 -6.45
C GLY A 89 -4.40 -17.72 -5.24
N ALA A 90 -3.53 -16.76 -4.90
CA ALA A 90 -3.86 -15.76 -3.89
C ALA A 90 -4.87 -14.74 -4.43
N ASP A 91 -6.04 -14.67 -3.79
CA ASP A 91 -7.03 -13.62 -4.03
C ASP A 91 -6.68 -12.37 -3.22
N PHE A 92 -6.28 -11.31 -3.91
CA PHE A 92 -5.94 -10.03 -3.31
C PHE A 92 -7.11 -9.05 -3.28
N GLU A 93 -8.26 -9.35 -3.89
CA GLU A 93 -9.42 -8.44 -3.92
C GLU A 93 -9.86 -8.04 -2.49
N PRO A 94 -9.99 -8.98 -1.52
CA PRO A 94 -10.36 -8.61 -0.15
C PRO A 94 -9.31 -7.70 0.51
N PHE A 95 -8.05 -7.79 0.10
CA PHE A 95 -6.99 -6.93 0.61
C PHE A 95 -7.08 -5.55 -0.04
N VAL A 96 -7.26 -5.48 -1.36
CA VAL A 96 -7.39 -4.22 -2.10
C VAL A 96 -8.56 -3.39 -1.57
N ASP A 97 -9.69 -4.04 -1.31
CA ASP A 97 -10.88 -3.39 -0.79
C ASP A 97 -10.81 -3.06 0.71
N GLY A 98 -9.86 -3.63 1.45
CA GLY A 98 -9.71 -3.44 2.89
C GLY A 98 -10.71 -4.24 3.74
N TYR A 99 -11.31 -5.30 3.18
CA TYR A 99 -12.21 -6.22 3.90
C TYR A 99 -11.48 -7.40 4.56
N THR A 100 -10.22 -7.62 4.23
CA THR A 100 -9.34 -8.61 4.89
C THR A 100 -9.20 -8.29 6.39
N GLY A 101 -9.04 -9.29 7.26
CA GLY A 101 -8.85 -9.02 8.68
C GLY A 101 -7.58 -8.18 8.95
N HIS A 102 -7.59 -7.28 9.94
CA HIS A 102 -6.41 -6.43 10.25
C HIS A 102 -5.12 -7.24 10.43
N ARG A 103 -5.22 -8.42 11.07
CA ARG A 103 -4.09 -9.33 11.31
C ARG A 103 -3.48 -9.89 10.02
N GLU A 104 -4.28 -10.03 8.97
CA GLU A 104 -3.89 -10.56 7.66
C GLU A 104 -3.43 -9.43 6.72
N GLN A 105 -4.05 -8.25 6.82
CA GLN A 105 -3.63 -7.07 6.04
C GLN A 105 -2.23 -6.58 6.43
N ARG A 106 -1.88 -6.64 7.72
CA ARG A 106 -0.65 -6.03 8.24
C ARG A 106 0.63 -6.64 7.65
N PRO A 107 0.80 -7.98 7.60
CA PRO A 107 1.95 -8.60 6.92
C PRO A 107 2.05 -8.21 5.45
N LEU A 108 0.93 -8.14 4.73
CA LEU A 108 0.91 -7.75 3.31
C LEU A 108 1.37 -6.30 3.12
N TRP A 109 0.84 -5.37 3.91
CA TRP A 109 1.30 -3.98 3.90
C TRP A 109 2.77 -3.84 4.25
N ALA A 110 3.25 -4.57 5.28
CA ALA A 110 4.65 -4.53 5.67
C ALA A 110 5.56 -5.05 4.55
N LEU A 111 5.15 -6.11 3.85
CA LEU A 111 5.89 -6.65 2.70
C LEU A 111 5.96 -5.63 1.55
N LEU A 112 4.82 -5.05 1.17
CA LEU A 112 4.75 -4.04 0.11
C LEU A 112 5.62 -2.82 0.44
N LEU A 113 5.50 -2.28 1.65
CA LEU A 113 6.28 -1.12 2.09
C LEU A 113 7.77 -1.45 2.18
N LYS A 114 8.18 -2.63 2.69
CA LYS A 114 9.59 -3.02 2.72
C LYS A 114 10.18 -3.16 1.32
N THR A 115 9.40 -3.69 0.39
CA THR A 115 9.81 -3.81 -1.02
C THR A 115 9.95 -2.44 -1.66
N ALA A 116 8.99 -1.55 -1.44
CA ALA A 116 9.05 -0.17 -1.92
C ALA A 116 10.23 0.62 -1.32
N GLU A 117 10.51 0.42 -0.02
CA GLU A 117 11.65 1.06 0.65
C GLU A 117 12.97 0.58 0.04
N PHE A 118 13.08 -0.72 -0.22
CA PHE A 118 14.24 -1.27 -0.89
C PHE A 118 14.42 -0.66 -2.29
N ALA A 119 13.36 -0.56 -3.08
CA ALA A 119 13.41 0.08 -4.40
C ALA A 119 13.89 1.53 -4.31
N GLN A 120 13.29 2.35 -3.43
CA GLN A 120 13.68 3.76 -3.24
C GLN A 120 15.13 3.97 -2.80
N ARG A 121 15.73 3.02 -2.08
CA ARG A 121 17.11 3.14 -1.58
C ARG A 121 18.16 2.69 -2.61
N ASN A 122 17.75 2.00 -3.67
CA ASN A 122 18.65 1.45 -4.69
C ASN A 122 18.52 2.15 -6.06
N GLU A 123 17.70 3.20 -6.15
CA GLU A 123 17.72 4.20 -7.23
C GLU A 123 18.80 5.27 -7.00
#